data_AF-A0A0A2MA64-F1
#
_entry.id   AF-A0A0A2MA64-F1
#
_cell.length_a   1.000
_cell.length_b   1.000
_cell.length_c   1.000
_cell.angle_alpha   90.00
_cell.angle_beta   90.00
_cell.angle_gamma   90.00
#
_symmetry.space_group_name_H-M   'P 1'
#
loop_
_entity.id
_entity.type
_entity.pdbx_description
1 polymer ?
#
loop_
_entity_poly.entity_id
_entity_poly.type
_entity_poly.pdbx_seq_one_letter_code
_entity_poly.pdbx_strand_id
1 'polypeptide(L)'
;MYLQFITGASYFFATLFILLVLRTFGIPYLLKLRKKKQAEAYDEKEKELIKKGNRPFFYEHGRVKVFAVTQEQANAQYREMKQKLKKAKKDAVLSERKK
;
A
#
# COMPACT_ATOMS: atom_id res chain seq x y z
N MET A 1 -51.69 -12.60 2.00
CA MET A 1 -50.83 -11.55 2.60
C MET A 1 -49.65 -12.12 3.40
N TYR A 2 -49.81 -13.16 4.22
CA TYR A 2 -48.72 -13.71 5.05
C TYR A 2 -47.53 -14.27 4.25
N LEU A 3 -47.80 -14.97 3.14
CA LEU A 3 -46.79 -15.50 2.23
C LEU A 3 -45.89 -14.39 1.65
N GLN A 4 -46.46 -13.28 1.18
CA GLN A 4 -45.69 -12.17 0.60
C GLN A 4 -44.78 -11.49 1.64
N PHE A 5 -45.21 -11.42 2.90
CA PHE A 5 -44.39 -10.89 3.98
C PHE A 5 -43.20 -11.80 4.28
N ILE A 6 -43.40 -13.12 4.33
CA ILE A 6 -42.33 -14.10 4.54
C ILE A 6 -41.33 -14.05 3.37
N THR A 7 -41.82 -13.97 2.13
CA THR A 7 -40.92 -13.85 0.96
C THR A 7 -40.10 -12.56 1.02
N GLY A 8 -40.72 -11.43 1.37
CA GLY A 8 -40.03 -10.15 1.52
C GLY A 8 -38.96 -10.18 2.63
N ALA A 9 -39.29 -10.75 3.79
CA ALA A 9 -38.34 -10.91 4.89
C ALA A 9 -37.16 -11.82 4.50
N SER A 10 -37.43 -12.92 3.79
CA SER A 10 -36.39 -13.84 3.31
C SER A 10 -35.39 -13.15 2.39
N TYR A 11 -35.86 -12.34 1.42
CA TYR A 11 -34.97 -11.58 0.54
C TYR A 11 -34.16 -10.51 1.28
N PHE A 12 -34.75 -9.87 2.29
CA PHE A 12 -34.04 -8.90 3.13
C PHE A 12 -32.88 -9.56 3.86
N PHE A 13 -33.12 -10.69 4.55
CA PHE A 13 -32.06 -11.42 5.25
C PHE A 13 -31.02 -12.02 4.30
N ALA A 14 -31.43 -12.52 3.14
CA ALA A 14 -30.51 -13.02 2.12
C ALA A 14 -29.56 -11.91 1.62
N THR A 15 -30.08 -10.72 1.38
CA THR A 15 -29.27 -9.57 0.94
C THR A 15 -28.29 -9.14 2.03
N LEU A 16 -28.75 -9.10 3.28
CA LEU A 16 -27.91 -8.76 4.45
C LEU A 16 -26.80 -9.78 4.66
N PHE A 17 -27.11 -11.07 4.45
CA PHE A 17 -26.13 -12.15 4.53
C PHE A 17 -25.07 -12.05 3.43
N ILE A 18 -25.47 -11.80 2.18
CA ILE A 18 -24.52 -11.60 1.06
C ILE A 18 -23.59 -10.41 1.35
N LEU A 19 -24.14 -9.32 1.88
CA LEU A 19 -23.36 -8.12 2.22
C LEU A 19 -22.37 -8.38 3.36
N LEU A 20 -22.77 -9.17 4.37
CA LEU A 20 -21.89 -9.66 5.43
C LEU A 20 -20.79 -10.56 4.90
N VAL A 21 -21.09 -11.51 4.02
CA VAL A 21 -20.11 -12.40 3.40
C VAL A 21 -19.11 -11.62 2.56
N LEU A 22 -19.56 -10.66 1.74
CA LEU A 22 -18.67 -9.79 0.96
C LEU A 22 -17.78 -8.92 1.86
N ARG A 23 -18.33 -8.38 2.95
CA ARG A 23 -17.54 -7.59 3.92
C ARG A 23 -16.49 -8.46 4.63
N THR A 24 -16.86 -9.67 5.04
CA THR A 24 -16.03 -10.52 5.88
C THR A 24 -14.95 -11.25 5.07
N PHE A 25 -15.29 -11.74 3.87
CA PHE A 25 -14.37 -12.48 3.03
C PHE A 25 -13.78 -11.64 1.89
N GLY A 26 -14.54 -10.71 1.30
CA GLY A 26 -14.08 -9.92 0.16
C GLY A 26 -12.99 -8.91 0.51
N ILE A 27 -13.13 -8.18 1.61
CA ILE A 27 -12.16 -7.15 2.05
C ILE A 27 -10.76 -7.74 2.32
N PRO A 28 -10.58 -8.79 3.16
CA PRO A 28 -9.25 -9.34 3.41
C PRO A 28 -8.63 -9.99 2.16
N TYR A 29 -9.44 -10.58 1.29
CA TYR A 29 -8.96 -11.20 0.06
C TYR A 29 -8.46 -10.17 -0.96
N LEU A 30 -9.19 -9.05 -1.12
CA LEU A 30 -8.76 -7.91 -1.95
C LEU A 30 -7.49 -7.26 -1.42
N LEU A 31 -7.37 -7.11 -0.09
CA LEU A 31 -6.13 -6.63 0.56
C LEU A 31 -4.94 -7.54 0.27
N LYS A 32 -5.14 -8.87 0.29
CA LYS A 32 -4.09 -9.85 0.01
C LYS A 32 -3.63 -9.81 -1.45
N LEU A 33 -4.57 -9.69 -2.38
CA LEU A 33 -4.28 -9.52 -3.82
C LEU A 33 -3.52 -8.23 -4.11
N ARG A 34 -3.91 -7.12 -3.47
CA ARG A 34 -3.23 -5.82 -3.64
C ARG A 34 -1.80 -5.87 -3.12
N LYS A 35 -1.56 -6.50 -1.97
CA LYS A 35 -0.20 -6.70 -1.43
C LYS A 35 0.66 -7.56 -2.36
N LYS A 36 0.10 -8.62 -2.96
CA LYS A 36 0.82 -9.50 -3.89
C LYS A 36 1.24 -8.76 -5.16
N LYS A 37 0.33 -8.01 -5.79
CA LYS A 37 0.65 -7.19 -6.98
C LYS A 37 1.68 -6.12 -6.69
N GLN A 38 1.64 -5.51 -5.50
CA GLN A 38 2.66 -4.54 -5.10
C GLN A 38 4.03 -5.20 -4.97
N ALA A 39 4.12 -6.35 -4.31
CA ALA A 39 5.37 -7.10 -4.17
C ALA A 39 5.97 -7.48 -5.53
N GLU A 40 5.15 -7.98 -6.46
CA GLU A 40 5.59 -8.33 -7.83
C GLU A 40 6.15 -7.09 -8.57
N ALA A 41 5.46 -5.95 -8.49
CA ALA A 41 5.93 -4.71 -9.10
C ALA A 41 7.22 -4.15 -8.46
N TYR A 42 7.45 -4.42 -7.16
CA TYR A 42 8.71 -4.08 -6.50
C TYR A 42 9.84 -4.98 -7.01
N ASP A 43 9.63 -6.30 -7.09
CA ASP A 43 10.63 -7.26 -7.56
C ASP A 43 11.07 -6.99 -9.00
N GLU A 44 10.16 -6.61 -9.90
CA GLU A 44 10.49 -6.26 -11.28
C GLU A 44 11.40 -5.03 -11.34
N LYS A 45 11.07 -3.97 -10.58
CA LYS A 45 11.89 -2.75 -10.52
C LYS A 45 13.24 -3.00 -9.87
N GLU A 46 13.32 -3.83 -8.83
CA GLU A 46 14.59 -4.23 -8.24
C GLU A 46 15.46 -4.95 -9.27
N LYS A 47 14.90 -5.90 -10.03
CA LYS A 47 15.62 -6.61 -11.09
C LYS A 47 16.10 -5.67 -12.19
N GLU A 48 15.31 -4.69 -12.60
CA GLU A 48 15.72 -3.68 -13.58
C GLU A 48 16.87 -2.80 -13.09
N LEU A 49 16.81 -2.36 -11.83
CA LEU A 49 17.86 -1.54 -11.24
C LEU A 49 19.17 -2.33 -11.08
N ILE A 50 19.08 -3.60 -10.70
CA ILE A 50 20.23 -4.52 -10.64
C ILE A 50 20.82 -4.73 -12.04
N LYS A 51 19.97 -4.93 -13.08
CA LYS A 51 20.42 -5.04 -14.47
C LYS A 51 21.14 -3.80 -14.97
N LYS A 52 20.78 -2.61 -14.48
CA LYS A 52 21.46 -1.35 -14.80
C LYS A 52 22.80 -1.15 -14.06
N GLY A 53 23.24 -2.13 -13.28
CA GLY A 53 24.49 -2.07 -12.52
C GLY A 53 24.38 -1.39 -11.17
N ASN A 54 23.16 -1.05 -10.71
CA ASN A 54 22.96 -0.48 -9.40
C ASN A 54 23.01 -1.56 -8.32
N ARG A 55 23.65 -1.23 -7.20
CA ARG A 55 23.73 -2.10 -6.02
C ARG A 55 22.86 -1.53 -4.89
N PRO A 56 22.29 -2.40 -4.03
CA PRO A 56 21.53 -1.94 -2.89
C PRO A 56 22.44 -1.44 -1.77
N PHE A 57 22.16 -0.23 -1.29
CA PHE A 57 22.76 0.35 -0.10
C PHE A 57 21.69 0.50 0.99
N PHE A 58 22.02 0.05 2.20
CA PHE A 58 21.09 0.01 3.32
C PHE A 58 21.36 1.12 4.32
N TYR A 59 20.30 1.82 4.73
CA TYR A 59 20.33 2.91 5.71
C TYR A 59 19.33 2.64 6.83
N GLU A 60 19.50 3.32 7.97
CA GLU A 60 18.62 3.22 9.14
C GLU A 60 18.41 1.78 9.66
N HIS A 61 19.50 1.02 9.74
CA HIS A 61 19.49 -0.40 10.17
C HIS A 61 18.65 -1.29 9.23
N GLY A 62 18.72 -1.04 7.92
CA GLY A 62 18.03 -1.86 6.91
C GLY A 62 16.59 -1.43 6.62
N ARG A 63 16.09 -0.37 7.27
CA ARG A 63 14.74 0.17 6.99
C ARG A 63 14.62 0.86 5.65
N VAL A 64 15.72 1.38 5.12
CA VAL A 64 15.75 2.10 3.84
C VAL A 64 16.76 1.44 2.91
N LYS A 65 16.31 1.10 1.70
CA LYS A 65 17.13 0.51 0.63
C LYS A 65 17.19 1.50 -0.53
N VAL A 66 18.41 1.88 -0.93
CA VAL A 66 18.67 2.80 -2.05
C VAL A 66 19.51 2.08 -3.09
N PHE A 67 19.08 2.11 -4.36
CA PHE A 67 19.81 1.48 -5.45
C PHE A 67 20.64 2.52 -6.20
N ALA A 68 21.96 2.40 -6.15
CA ALA A 68 22.88 3.29 -6.87
C ALA A 68 24.14 2.54 -7.35
N VAL A 69 24.90 3.15 -8.24
CA VAL A 69 26.16 2.55 -8.74
C VAL A 69 27.27 2.70 -7.70
N THR A 70 27.32 3.86 -7.03
CA THR A 70 28.34 4.18 -6.01
C THR A 70 27.72 4.55 -4.66
N GLN A 71 28.52 4.44 -3.60
CA GLN A 71 28.10 4.79 -2.25
C GLN A 71 27.84 6.29 -2.11
N GLU A 72 28.60 7.15 -2.81
CA GLU A 72 28.36 8.59 -2.82
C GLU A 72 27.01 8.96 -3.43
N GLN A 73 26.64 8.32 -4.56
CA GLN A 73 25.34 8.51 -5.18
C GLN A 73 24.21 8.04 -4.26
N ALA A 74 24.38 6.89 -3.60
CA ALA A 74 23.41 6.39 -2.62
C ALA A 74 23.23 7.36 -1.45
N ASN A 75 24.33 7.94 -0.95
CA ASN A 75 24.32 8.93 0.13
C ASN A 75 23.59 10.21 -0.30
N ALA A 76 23.85 10.71 -1.50
CA ALA A 76 23.19 11.88 -2.05
C ALA A 76 21.67 11.67 -2.17
N GLN A 77 21.26 10.54 -2.76
CA GLN A 77 19.85 10.17 -2.89
C GLN A 77 19.17 10.01 -1.53
N TYR A 78 19.82 9.35 -0.57
CA TYR A 78 19.29 9.19 0.78
C TYR A 78 19.08 10.55 1.48
N ARG A 79 20.05 11.47 1.36
CA ARG A 79 19.94 12.83 1.91
C ARG A 79 18.79 13.61 1.28
N GLU A 80 18.67 13.58 -0.05
CA GLU A 80 17.59 14.27 -0.77
C GLU A 80 16.22 13.71 -0.36
N MET A 81 16.09 12.39 -0.28
CA MET A 81 14.87 11.72 0.19
C MET A 81 14.49 12.18 1.60
N LYS A 82 15.46 12.23 2.52
CA LYS A 82 15.24 12.68 3.91
C LYS A 82 14.78 14.14 3.98
N GLN A 83 15.32 15.01 3.13
CA GLN A 83 14.88 16.41 3.04
C GLN A 83 13.45 16.52 2.51
N LYS A 84 13.10 15.78 1.45
CA LYS A 84 11.74 15.75 0.90
C LYS A 84 10.73 15.26 1.93
N LEU A 85 11.05 14.19 2.67
CA LEU A 85 10.21 13.68 3.77
C LEU A 85 10.00 14.72 4.88
N LYS A 86 11.04 15.48 5.24
CA LYS A 86 10.94 16.55 6.24
C LYS A 86 10.01 17.68 5.77
N LYS A 87 10.05 18.05 4.48
CA LYS A 87 9.14 19.04 3.88
C LYS A 87 7.69 18.52 3.87
N ALA A 88 7.46 17.34 3.33
CA ALA A 88 6.14 16.71 3.28
C ALA A 88 5.49 16.56 4.66
N LYS A 89 6.28 16.22 5.69
CA LYS A 89 5.78 16.16 7.07
C LYS A 89 5.33 17.53 7.59
N LYS A 90 6.05 18.61 7.26
CA LYS A 90 5.63 19.97 7.62
C LYS A 90 4.34 20.37 6.91
N ASP A 91 4.24 20.06 5.63
CA ASP A 91 3.06 20.39 4.81
C ASP A 91 1.82 19.61 5.28
N ALA A 92 1.98 18.34 5.65
CA ALA A 92 0.91 17.53 6.23
C ALA A 92 0.44 18.05 7.60
N VAL A 93 1.36 18.47 8.46
CA VAL A 93 1.00 19.07 9.77
C VAL A 93 0.30 20.43 9.59
N LEU A 94 0.66 21.19 8.55
CA LEU A 94 0.01 22.46 8.20
C LEU A 94 -1.40 22.28 7.64
N SER A 95 -1.66 21.19 6.90
CA SER A 95 -2.99 20.90 6.36
C SER A 95 -3.95 20.35 7.41
N GLU A 96 -3.46 19.60 8.40
CA GLU A 96 -4.28 19.16 9.55
C GLU A 96 -4.68 20.32 10.47
N ARG A 97 -3.84 21.34 10.64
CA ARG A 97 -4.17 22.54 11.44
C ARG A 97 -5.15 23.51 10.77
N LYS A 98 -5.42 23.35 9.47
CA LYS A 98 -6.35 24.20 8.70
C LYS A 98 -7.76 23.58 8.55
N LYS A 99 -7.98 22.37 9.08
CA LYS A 99 -9.30 21.75 9.19
C LYS A 99 -9.84 21.92 10.60
#